data_AF-A0A522UHL6-F1
#
_entry.id   AF-A0A522UHL6-F1
#
_cell.length_a   1.000
_cell.length_b   1.000
_cell.length_c   1.000
_cell.angle_alpha   90.00
_cell.angle_beta   90.00
_cell.angle_gamma   90.00
#
_symmetry.space_group_name_H-M   'P 1'
#
loop_
_entity.id
_entity.type
_entity.pdbx_description
1 polymer ?
#
loop_
_entity_poly.entity_id
_entity_poly.type
_entity_poly.pdbx_seq_one_letter_code
_entity_poly.pdbx_strand_id
1 'polypeptide(L)'
;MNVSYREPLYLARYLGVMRDRLPSQFLISRSIYVDFDRYSPIQELWGMHDEAMKSFREMKERINSIKELPPFAASSLLDVKVAIAD
;
A
#
# COMPACT_ATOMS: atom_id res chain seq x y z
N MET A 1 17.02 -5.18 -35.74
CA MET A 1 17.53 -4.25 -34.71
C MET A 1 17.06 -4.75 -33.35
N ASN A 2 17.95 -5.30 -32.53
CA ASN A 2 17.61 -5.70 -31.16
C ASN A 2 17.88 -4.50 -30.26
N VAL A 3 16.89 -3.63 -30.11
CA VAL A 3 16.98 -2.51 -29.17
C VAL A 3 16.77 -3.10 -27.78
N SER A 4 17.87 -3.29 -27.05
CA SER A 4 17.81 -3.60 -25.62
C SER A 4 17.32 -2.35 -24.90
N TYR A 5 16.00 -2.25 -24.72
CA TYR A 5 15.41 -1.26 -23.83
C TYR A 5 15.80 -1.64 -22.41
N ARG A 6 16.87 -1.03 -21.88
CA ARG A 6 17.09 -0.99 -20.44
C ARG A 6 15.85 -0.34 -19.83
N GLU A 7 15.15 -1.08 -18.97
CA GLU A 7 13.97 -0.53 -18.32
C GLU A 7 14.35 0.74 -17.53
N PRO A 8 13.57 1.82 -17.66
CA PRO A 8 13.86 3.04 -16.93
C PRO A 8 13.82 2.77 -15.42
N LEU A 9 14.93 3.06 -14.74
CA LEU A 9 15.12 2.79 -13.30
C LEU A 9 13.96 3.37 -12.45
N TYR A 10 13.45 4.54 -12.83
CA TYR A 10 12.37 5.23 -12.13
C TYR A 10 10.97 4.64 -12.37
N LEU A 11 10.80 3.78 -13.38
CA LEU A 11 9.51 3.20 -13.75
C LEU A 11 9.40 1.70 -13.48
N ALA A 12 10.44 1.07 -12.94
CA ALA A 12 10.45 -0.38 -12.69
C ALA A 12 9.21 -0.86 -11.91
N ARG A 13 8.86 -0.16 -10.81
CA ARG A 13 7.65 -0.51 -10.04
C ARG A 13 6.37 -0.25 -10.82
N TYR A 14 6.28 0.87 -11.53
CA TYR A 14 5.11 1.21 -12.35
C TYR A 14 4.86 0.12 -13.41
N LEU A 15 5.90 -0.28 -14.16
CA LEU A 15 5.83 -1.34 -15.15
C LEU A 15 5.51 -2.71 -14.52
N GLY A 16 6.03 -2.98 -13.32
CA GLY A 16 5.70 -4.18 -12.57
C GLY A 16 4.22 -4.26 -12.19
N VAL A 17 3.63 -3.15 -11.76
CA VAL A 17 2.19 -3.05 -11.48
C VAL A 17 1.36 -3.16 -12.76
N MET A 18 1.73 -2.44 -13.81
CA MET A 18 1.04 -2.44 -15.11
C MET A 18 1.01 -3.82 -15.80
N ARG A 19 1.93 -4.72 -15.44
CA ARG A 19 2.05 -6.08 -16.00
C ARG A 19 1.59 -7.16 -15.02
N ASP A 20 0.85 -6.79 -13.98
CA ASP A 20 0.33 -7.68 -12.94
C ASP A 20 1.42 -8.51 -12.22
N ARG A 21 2.66 -8.00 -12.17
CA ARG A 21 3.77 -8.65 -11.45
C ARG A 21 3.83 -8.19 -10.01
N LEU A 22 3.64 -6.90 -9.75
CA LEU A 22 3.67 -6.32 -8.41
C LEU A 22 2.31 -5.73 -8.05
N PRO A 23 1.92 -5.75 -6.76
CA PRO A 23 0.68 -5.11 -6.35
C PRO A 23 0.80 -3.59 -6.37
N SER A 24 -0.31 -2.95 -6.75
CA SER A 24 -0.45 -1.49 -6.66
C SER A 24 -0.38 -1.03 -5.20
N GLN A 25 -0.04 0.23 -4.99
CA GLN A 25 -0.01 0.79 -3.63
C GLN A 25 -1.40 0.76 -2.98
N PHE A 26 -2.47 0.92 -3.77
CA PHE A 26 -3.85 0.78 -3.32
C PHE A 26 -4.10 -0.61 -2.70
N LEU A 27 -3.69 -1.67 -3.39
CA LEU A 27 -3.87 -3.04 -2.90
C LEU A 27 -3.10 -3.29 -1.60
N ILE A 28 -1.87 -2.77 -1.49
CA ILE A 28 -1.06 -2.87 -0.27
C ILE A 28 -1.70 -2.09 0.89
N SER A 29 -2.18 -0.86 0.65
CA SER A 29 -2.86 -0.09 1.68
C SER A 29 -4.14 -0.78 2.16
N ARG A 30 -4.89 -1.45 1.27
CA ARG A 30 -6.11 -2.19 1.61
C ARG A 30 -5.86 -3.48 2.42
N SER A 31 -4.66 -4.06 2.30
CA SER A 31 -4.30 -5.28 3.04
C SER A 31 -3.73 -5.02 4.42
N ILE A 32 -3.44 -3.77 4.78
CA ILE A 32 -2.88 -3.42 6.08
C ILE A 32 -4.01 -3.18 7.06
N TYR A 33 -4.18 -4.13 7.98
CA TYR A 33 -5.16 -4.02 9.05
C TYR A 33 -4.82 -2.87 9.99
N VAL A 34 -5.84 -2.10 10.35
CA VAL A 34 -5.78 -1.10 11.41
C VAL A 34 -7.05 -1.22 12.23
N ASP A 35 -6.90 -1.38 13.53
CA ASP A 35 -8.03 -1.34 14.47
C ASP A 35 -8.26 0.11 14.89
N PHE A 36 -9.34 0.73 14.39
CA PHE A 36 -9.66 2.12 14.70
C PHE A 36 -11.17 2.35 14.77
N ASP A 37 -11.56 3.35 15.55
CA ASP A 37 -12.91 3.93 15.50
C ASP A 37 -12.87 5.19 14.63
N ARG A 38 -13.79 5.29 13.66
CA ARG A 38 -13.91 6.48 12.79
C ARG A 38 -14.26 7.75 13.56
N TYR A 39 -14.76 7.63 14.79
CA TYR A 39 -15.07 8.75 15.67
C TYR A 39 -13.96 9.06 16.68
N SER A 40 -12.81 8.35 16.62
CA SER A 40 -11.64 8.69 17.42
C SER A 40 -11.17 10.13 17.14
N PRO A 41 -10.56 10.81 18.12
CA PRO A 41 -9.94 12.12 17.92
C PRO A 41 -8.98 12.13 16.73
N ILE A 42 -8.95 13.24 15.98
CA ILE A 42 -8.14 13.36 14.76
C ILE A 42 -6.65 13.08 15.00
N GLN A 43 -6.11 13.47 16.15
CA GLN A 43 -4.71 13.17 16.50
C GLN A 43 -4.45 11.67 16.67
N GLU A 44 -5.43 10.93 17.18
CA GLU A 44 -5.35 9.48 17.35
C GLU A 44 -5.38 8.79 15.98
N LEU A 45 -6.28 9.23 15.08
CA LEU A 45 -6.34 8.74 13.70
C LEU A 45 -5.01 8.95 12.95
N TRP A 46 -4.37 10.11 13.11
CA TRP A 46 -3.03 10.37 12.55
C TRP A 46 -1.96 9.47 13.17
N GLY A 47 -2.02 9.20 14.48
CA GLY A 47 -1.10 8.26 15.13
C GLY A 47 -1.22 6.83 14.58
N MET A 48 -2.45 6.35 14.41
CA MET A 48 -2.71 5.04 13.80
C MET A 48 -2.29 5.00 12.33
N HIS A 49 -2.54 6.07 11.58
CA HIS A 49 -2.07 6.22 10.21
C HIS A 49 -0.54 6.09 10.12
N ASP A 50 0.19 6.79 10.99
CA ASP A 50 1.66 6.79 10.94
C ASP A 50 2.24 5.42 11.23
N GLU A 51 1.65 4.68 12.19
CA GLU A 51 2.04 3.30 12.48
C GLU A 51 1.73 2.38 11.28
N ALA A 52 0.53 2.47 10.73
CA ALA A 52 0.13 1.70 9.56
C ALA A 52 0.98 2.04 8.31
N MET A 53 1.46 3.27 8.19
CA MET A 53 2.37 3.69 7.12
C MET A 53 3.78 3.08 7.27
N LYS A 54 4.22 2.70 8.47
CA LYS A 54 5.46 1.91 8.65
C LYS A 54 5.27 0.51 8.06
N SER A 55 4.20 -0.17 8.46
CA SER A 55 3.79 -1.48 7.90
C SER A 55 3.64 -1.43 6.38
N PHE A 56 3.14 -0.32 5.84
CA PHE A 56 3.04 -0.11 4.39
C PHE A 56 4.39 -0.06 3.70
N ARG A 57 5.36 0.68 4.25
CA ARG A 57 6.71 0.78 3.67
C ARG A 57 7.40 -0.58 3.69
N GLU A 58 7.36 -1.26 4.84
CA GLU A 58 7.94 -2.60 5.00
C GLU A 58 7.34 -3.60 4.02
N MET A 59 6.00 -3.63 3.90
CA MET A 59 5.33 -4.54 2.98
C MET A 59 5.63 -4.20 1.51
N LYS A 60 5.66 -2.91 1.17
CA LYS A 60 5.97 -2.44 -0.19
C LYS A 60 7.39 -2.81 -0.63
N GLU A 61 8.35 -2.81 0.30
CA GLU A 61 9.75 -3.19 0.07
C GLU A 61 9.94 -4.71 0.04
N ARG A 62 9.23 -5.46 0.88
CA ARG A 62 9.34 -6.92 0.97
C ARG A 62 8.63 -7.66 -0.19
N ILE A 63 7.53 -7.13 -0.69
CA ILE A 63 6.65 -7.85 -1.62
C ILE A 63 7.24 -7.91 -3.03
N ASN A 64 7.39 -9.13 -3.56
CA ASN A 64 7.95 -9.36 -4.89
C ASN A 64 6.92 -9.82 -5.92
N SER A 65 5.72 -10.19 -5.47
CA SER A 65 4.62 -10.59 -6.34
C SER A 65 3.24 -10.28 -5.77
N ILE A 66 2.22 -10.19 -6.64
CA ILE A 66 0.82 -10.01 -6.20
C ILE A 66 0.36 -11.18 -5.31
N LYS A 67 0.89 -12.38 -5.53
CA LYS A 67 0.50 -13.60 -4.78
C LYS A 67 0.90 -13.56 -3.31
N GLU A 68 1.87 -12.73 -2.96
CA GLU A 68 2.34 -12.53 -1.58
C GLU A 68 1.49 -11.51 -0.81
N LEU A 69 0.51 -10.87 -1.47
CA LEU A 69 -0.33 -9.87 -0.84
C LEU A 69 -1.25 -10.55 0.19
N PRO A 70 -1.31 -10.06 1.43
CA PRO A 70 -2.30 -10.53 2.39
C PRO A 70 -3.73 -10.31 1.89
N PRO A 71 -4.71 -11.07 2.41
CA PRO A 71 -6.12 -10.76 2.20
C PRO A 71 -6.45 -9.32 2.57
N PHE A 72 -7.48 -8.77 1.95
CA PHE A 72 -7.94 -7.43 2.32
C PHE A 72 -8.46 -7.42 3.75
N ALA A 73 -8.04 -6.40 4.50
CA ALA A 73 -8.51 -6.21 5.86
C ALA A 73 -9.95 -5.67 5.85
N ALA A 74 -10.72 -6.05 6.87
CA ALA A 74 -12.07 -5.50 7.07
C ALA A 74 -12.03 -4.02 7.50
N SER A 75 -10.96 -3.62 8.17
CA SER A 75 -10.62 -2.25 8.55
C SER A 75 -9.15 -2.02 8.22
N SER A 76 -8.86 -1.08 7.32
CA SER A 76 -7.55 -0.93 6.70
C SER A 76 -6.96 0.47 6.80
N LEU A 77 -5.68 0.62 6.44
CA LEU A 77 -5.04 1.92 6.26
C LEU A 77 -5.80 2.84 5.29
N LEU A 78 -6.52 2.30 4.29
CA LEU A 78 -7.35 3.13 3.42
C LEU A 78 -8.55 3.71 4.18
N ASP A 79 -9.17 2.92 5.05
CA ASP A 79 -10.34 3.34 5.82
C ASP A 79 -9.96 4.40 6.86
N VAL A 80 -8.77 4.31 7.46
CA VAL A 80 -8.21 5.37 8.31
C VAL A 80 -8.05 6.68 7.53
N LYS A 81 -7.55 6.61 6.29
CA LYS A 81 -7.39 7.81 5.44
C LYS A 81 -8.73 8.43 5.06
N VAL A 82 -9.78 7.61 4.89
CA VAL A 82 -11.14 8.10 4.70
C VAL A 82 -11.63 8.80 5.97
N ALA A 83 -11.46 8.18 7.14
CA ALA A 83 -11.90 8.77 8.41
C ALA A 83 -11.17 10.08 8.79
N ILE A 84 -9.91 10.26 8.35
CA ILE A 84 -9.18 11.53 8.51
C ILE A 84 -9.73 12.64 7.60
N ALA A 85 -10.29 12.27 6.45
CA ALA A 85 -10.78 13.21 5.43
C ALA A 85 -12.27 13.58 5.57
N ASP A 86 -13.04 12.76 6.28
CA ASP A 86 -14.43 13.00 6.68
C ASP A 86 -14.52 14.18 7.68
#